data_AF-A0A920CV06-F1
#
_entry.id   AF-A0A920CV06-F1
#
_cell.length_a   1.000
_cell.length_b   1.000
_cell.length_c   1.000
_cell.angle_alpha   90.00
_cell.angle_beta   90.00
_cell.angle_gamma   90.00
#
_symmetry.space_group_name_H-M   'P 1'
#
loop_
_entity.id
_entity.type
_entity.pdbx_description
1 polymer ?
#
loop_
_entity_poly.entity_id
_entity_poly.type
_entity_poly.pdbx_seq_one_letter_code
_entity_poly.pdbx_strand_id
1 'polypeptide(L)'
;MNIKSLAIGALVGVSMIFGSVNVSASPVNTDSVSPLANTNQKLNLRIGDRYDFHGTVTMISNPQRAILIEQGRIVKGIQPGKATVSVNSNGTYIYYDIWVD
;
A
#
# COMPACT_ATOMS: atom_id res chain seq x y z
N MET A 1 40.71 0.01 26.29
CA MET A 1 39.70 0.82 25.56
C MET A 1 38.46 0.89 26.44
N ASN A 2 38.21 2.04 27.07
CA ASN A 2 37.10 2.28 28.00
C ASN A 2 36.43 3.59 27.59
N ILE A 3 35.17 3.56 27.16
CA ILE A 3 34.38 4.74 26.81
C ILE A 3 33.73 5.28 28.08
N LYS A 4 33.97 6.55 28.41
CA LYS A 4 33.21 7.28 29.41
C LYS A 4 32.95 8.72 28.96
N SER A 5 31.68 9.09 29.15
CA SER A 5 31.15 10.42 29.40
C SER A 5 30.57 11.21 28.22
N LEU A 6 29.26 11.38 28.35
CA LEU A 6 28.36 12.34 27.72
C LEU A 6 28.37 13.62 28.58
N ALA A 7 28.49 14.81 27.97
CA ALA A 7 28.17 16.11 28.58
C ALA A 7 27.90 17.11 27.44
N ILE A 8 26.63 17.38 27.12
CA ILE A 8 25.85 18.57 27.56
C ILE A 8 26.60 19.89 27.32
N GLY A 9 26.32 20.49 26.17
CA GLY A 9 26.52 21.90 25.83
C GLY A 9 25.64 22.17 24.60
N ALA A 10 24.87 23.24 24.48
CA ALA A 10 24.97 24.53 25.12
C ALA A 10 23.58 25.08 25.45
N LEU A 11 23.55 25.81 26.56
CA LEU A 11 22.43 26.60 27.05
C LEU A 11 22.50 28.00 26.41
N VAL A 12 21.31 28.54 26.12
CA VAL A 12 20.93 29.94 25.86
C VAL A 12 21.45 30.65 24.61
N GLY A 13 20.49 31.20 23.87
CA GLY A 13 20.48 32.65 23.68
C GLY A 13 20.55 33.10 22.24
N VAL A 14 19.42 33.04 21.52
CA VAL A 14 19.20 34.03 20.46
C VAL A 14 17.85 34.69 20.69
N SER A 15 17.98 35.99 20.90
CA SER A 15 16.99 36.98 21.24
C SER A 15 15.82 37.03 20.26
N MET A 16 14.65 37.34 20.81
CA MET A 16 13.44 37.68 20.07
C MET A 16 13.67 38.97 19.27
N ILE A 17 13.63 38.90 17.94
CA ILE A 17 13.32 40.04 17.09
C ILE A 17 12.07 39.69 16.31
N PHE A 18 10.98 40.37 16.69
CA PHE A 18 9.73 40.40 15.97
C PHE A 18 9.94 41.13 14.65
N GLY A 19 10.01 40.37 13.57
CA GLY A 19 9.76 40.85 12.22
C GLY A 19 8.55 40.10 11.69
N SER A 20 7.38 40.73 11.69
CA SER A 20 6.18 40.20 11.06
C SER A 20 6.37 40.16 9.55
N VAL A 21 6.95 39.08 9.04
CA VAL A 21 6.81 38.71 7.64
C VAL A 21 5.57 37.83 7.55
N ASN A 22 4.54 38.35 6.87
CA ASN A 22 3.42 37.54 6.40
C ASN A 22 3.96 36.53 5.37
N VAL A 23 4.61 35.47 5.84
CA VAL A 23 4.76 34.27 5.05
C VAL A 23 3.40 33.59 5.08
N SER A 24 2.62 33.82 4.03
CA SER A 24 1.62 32.83 3.63
C SER A 24 2.40 31.55 3.39
N ALA A 25 2.44 30.69 4.42
CA ALA A 25 2.76 29.31 4.20
C ALA A 25 1.65 28.80 3.29
N SER A 26 1.92 28.71 1.99
CA SER A 26 1.20 27.75 1.17
C SER A 26 1.31 26.43 1.93
N PRO A 27 0.18 25.77 2.25
CA PRO A 27 0.24 24.54 3.01
C PRO A 27 1.22 23.63 2.27
N VAL A 28 2.35 23.34 2.92
CA VAL A 28 3.29 22.36 2.40
C VAL A 28 2.51 21.08 2.56
N ASN A 29 2.00 20.57 1.45
CA ASN A 29 1.18 19.37 1.41
C ASN A 29 2.08 18.23 1.89
N THR A 30 2.16 18.05 3.20
CA THR A 30 2.87 16.96 3.87
C THR A 30 1.93 15.76 3.92
N ASP A 31 1.21 15.54 2.83
CA ASP A 31 0.84 14.21 2.40
C ASP A 31 2.13 13.54 1.89
N SER A 32 3.08 13.32 2.80
CA SER A 32 3.97 12.18 2.68
C SER A 32 3.15 10.94 3.05
N VAL A 33 2.06 10.73 2.31
CA VAL A 33 1.49 9.42 2.13
C VAL A 33 2.51 8.69 1.26
N SER A 34 2.99 7.55 1.74
CA SER A 34 3.69 6.59 0.88
C SER A 34 2.95 6.49 -0.46
N PRO A 35 3.63 6.43 -1.61
CA PRO A 35 2.96 6.26 -2.90
C PRO A 35 2.16 4.94 -3.01
N LEU A 36 2.17 4.08 -1.98
CA LEU A 36 1.14 3.07 -1.75
C LEU A 36 -0.08 3.67 -1.05
N ALA A 37 -0.82 4.54 -1.72
CA ALA A 37 -2.21 4.82 -1.35
C ALA A 37 -3.09 3.64 -1.80
N ASN A 38 -2.96 2.51 -1.10
CA ASN A 38 -4.02 1.62 -0.60
C ASN A 38 -5.33 1.47 -1.39
N THR A 39 -5.31 1.46 -2.72
CA THR A 39 -6.49 1.18 -3.52
C THR A 39 -6.29 -0.15 -4.21
N ASN A 40 -6.49 -1.24 -3.46
CA ASN A 40 -6.66 -2.54 -4.08
C ASN A 40 -7.79 -2.41 -5.10
N GLN A 41 -7.54 -2.87 -6.33
CA GLN A 41 -8.57 -2.86 -7.35
C GLN A 41 -9.64 -3.89 -6.98
N LYS A 42 -10.91 -3.50 -7.06
CA LYS A 42 -12.02 -4.39 -6.76
C LYS A 42 -12.43 -5.17 -8.01
N LEU A 43 -12.43 -6.49 -7.90
CA LEU A 43 -12.98 -7.39 -8.91
C LEU A 43 -14.14 -8.18 -8.28
N ASN A 44 -15.31 -8.17 -8.93
CA ASN A 44 -16.41 -9.05 -8.55
C ASN A 44 -16.49 -10.18 -9.57
N LEU A 45 -16.58 -11.41 -9.10
CA LEU A 45 -16.74 -12.61 -9.92
C LEU A 45 -17.98 -13.36 -9.43
N ARG A 46 -18.69 -14.01 -10.34
CA ARG A 46 -19.66 -15.02 -9.93
C ARG A 46 -18.99 -16.38 -9.78
N ILE A 47 -19.66 -17.29 -9.08
CA ILE A 47 -19.24 -18.69 -9.06
C ILE A 47 -19.18 -19.23 -10.49
N GLY A 48 -18.02 -19.76 -10.88
CA GLY A 48 -17.76 -20.28 -12.22
C GLY A 48 -17.12 -19.26 -13.19
N ASP A 49 -17.19 -17.97 -12.89
CA ASP A 49 -16.58 -16.92 -13.73
C ASP A 49 -15.06 -17.05 -13.74
N ARG A 50 -14.48 -16.68 -14.87
CA ARG A 50 -13.02 -16.65 -15.10
C ARG A 50 -12.60 -15.27 -15.54
N TYR A 51 -11.54 -14.77 -14.93
CA TYR A 51 -10.92 -13.49 -15.28
C TYR A 51 -9.42 -13.69 -15.54
N ASP A 52 -8.96 -13.28 -16.72
CA ASP A 52 -7.54 -13.30 -17.07
C ASP A 52 -6.91 -11.94 -16.76
N PHE A 53 -5.90 -11.93 -15.89
CA PHE A 53 -5.20 -10.71 -15.49
C PHE A 53 -4.09 -10.30 -16.46
N HIS A 54 -3.81 -11.10 -17.51
CA HIS A 54 -2.73 -10.85 -18.49
C HIS A 54 -1.35 -10.62 -17.82
N GLY A 55 -1.14 -11.20 -16.64
CA GLY A 55 0.06 -11.09 -15.83
C GLY A 55 0.17 -12.27 -14.85
N THR A 56 1.26 -12.33 -14.10
CA THR A 56 1.47 -13.41 -13.13
C THR A 56 0.67 -13.12 -11.87
N VAL A 57 -0.28 -13.99 -11.55
CA VAL A 57 -1.15 -13.87 -10.38
C VAL A 57 -0.57 -14.68 -9.21
N THR A 58 -0.38 -14.01 -8.09
CA THR A 58 0.05 -14.62 -6.83
C THR A 58 -1.06 -14.49 -5.78
N MET A 59 -1.36 -15.61 -5.13
CA MET A 59 -2.33 -15.63 -4.03
C MET A 59 -1.73 -14.91 -2.81
N ILE A 60 -2.38 -13.85 -2.34
CA ILE A 60 -1.98 -13.17 -1.10
C ILE A 60 -2.81 -13.69 0.08
N SER A 61 -4.13 -13.76 -0.12
CA SER A 61 -5.07 -14.21 0.91
C SER A 61 -6.28 -14.88 0.27
N ASN A 62 -6.68 -16.05 0.77
CA ASN A 62 -7.87 -16.75 0.33
C ASN A 62 -8.41 -17.68 1.43
N PRO A 63 -8.75 -17.13 2.62
CA PRO A 63 -9.10 -17.93 3.80
C PRO A 63 -10.38 -18.75 3.56
N GLN A 64 -11.28 -18.24 2.73
CA GLN A 64 -12.55 -18.88 2.39
C GLN A 64 -12.44 -19.80 1.17
N ARG A 65 -11.26 -19.97 0.57
CA ARG A 65 -11.11 -20.73 -0.69
C ARG A 65 -12.12 -20.30 -1.75
N ALA A 66 -12.38 -19.00 -1.84
CA ALA A 66 -13.39 -18.41 -2.73
C ALA A 66 -12.97 -18.47 -4.21
N ILE A 67 -11.65 -18.45 -4.46
CA ILE A 67 -11.07 -18.48 -5.80
C ILE A 67 -10.07 -19.62 -6.00
N LEU A 68 -9.82 -19.95 -7.27
CA LEU A 68 -8.72 -20.79 -7.74
C LEU A 68 -7.90 -20.00 -8.78
N ILE A 69 -6.57 -20.12 -8.72
CA ILE A 69 -5.68 -19.59 -9.78
C ILE A 69 -5.39 -20.73 -10.76
N GLU A 70 -5.83 -20.58 -12.00
CA GLU A 70 -5.57 -21.47 -13.12
C GLU A 70 -4.41 -20.91 -13.96
N GLN A 71 -3.45 -21.77 -14.33
CA GLN A 71 -2.33 -21.42 -15.23
C GLN A 71 -1.48 -20.22 -14.78
N GLY A 72 -1.49 -19.88 -13.49
CA GLY A 72 -0.72 -18.77 -12.92
C GLY A 72 -1.16 -17.36 -13.35
N ARG A 73 -2.30 -17.21 -14.04
CA ARG A 73 -2.79 -15.89 -14.54
C ARG A 73 -4.31 -15.73 -14.55
N ILE A 74 -5.05 -16.83 -14.61
CA ILE A 74 -6.51 -16.82 -14.63
C ILE A 74 -7.01 -17.01 -13.20
N VAL A 75 -7.91 -16.16 -12.75
CA VAL A 75 -8.63 -16.36 -11.49
C VAL A 75 -10.04 -16.83 -11.79
N LYS A 76 -10.43 -17.94 -11.16
CA LYS A 76 -11.77 -18.52 -11.25
C LYS A 76 -12.49 -18.40 -9.91
N GLY A 77 -13.71 -17.88 -9.91
CA GLY A 77 -14.61 -17.94 -8.76
C GLY A 77 -15.11 -19.38 -8.55
N ILE A 78 -14.96 -19.94 -7.35
CA ILE A 78 -15.37 -21.32 -7.04
C ILE A 78 -16.43 -21.43 -5.96
N GLN A 79 -16.50 -20.47 -5.04
CA GLN A 79 -17.58 -20.36 -4.05
C GLN A 79 -17.62 -18.95 -3.47
N PRO A 80 -18.74 -18.54 -2.82
CA PRO A 80 -18.86 -17.20 -2.28
C PRO A 80 -17.81 -16.89 -1.23
N GLY A 81 -17.25 -15.69 -1.28
CA GLY A 81 -16.26 -15.24 -0.32
C GLY A 81 -15.34 -14.16 -0.84
N LYS A 82 -14.26 -13.91 -0.11
CA LYS A 82 -13.27 -12.88 -0.43
C LYS A 82 -11.87 -13.48 -0.58
N ALA A 83 -11.12 -12.95 -1.52
CA ALA A 83 -9.72 -13.25 -1.71
C ALA A 83 -8.96 -12.00 -2.13
N THR A 84 -7.66 -11.97 -1.85
CA THR A 84 -6.75 -10.92 -2.30
C THR A 84 -5.64 -11.57 -3.10
N VAL A 85 -5.34 -11.02 -4.26
CA VAL A 85 -4.26 -11.46 -5.14
C VAL A 85 -3.36 -10.30 -5.50
N SER A 86 -2.10 -10.59 -5.82
CA SER A 86 -1.23 -9.64 -6.50
C SER A 86 -1.00 -10.08 -7.93
N VAL A 87 -0.96 -9.10 -8.82
CA VAL A 87 -0.75 -9.29 -10.26
C VAL A 87 0.54 -8.56 -10.60
N ASN A 88 1.54 -9.33 -11.04
CA ASN A 88 2.74 -8.77 -11.63
C ASN A 88 2.55 -8.64 -13.13
N SER A 89 2.53 -7.40 -13.62
CA SER A 89 2.57 -7.07 -15.04
C SER A 89 3.83 -6.26 -15.34
N ASN A 90 4.77 -6.87 -16.07
CA ASN A 90 6.03 -6.25 -16.49
C ASN A 90 6.84 -5.59 -15.35
N GLY A 91 6.86 -6.21 -14.16
CA GLY A 91 7.59 -5.70 -12.99
C GLY A 91 6.79 -4.74 -12.11
N THR A 92 5.56 -4.38 -12.51
CA THR A 92 4.64 -3.60 -11.68
C THR A 92 3.69 -4.53 -10.94
N TYR A 93 3.58 -4.37 -9.62
CA TYR A 93 2.66 -5.13 -8.79
C TYR A 93 1.37 -4.34 -8.55
N ILE A 94 0.24 -4.96 -8.89
CA ILE A 94 -1.11 -4.43 -8.65
C ILE A 94 -1.83 -5.41 -7.73
N TYR A 95 -2.48 -4.91 -6.68
CA TYR A 95 -3.23 -5.74 -5.75
C TYR A 95 -4.71 -5.67 -6.07
N TYR A 96 -5.38 -6.82 -6.06
CA TYR A 96 -6.81 -6.95 -6.30
C TYR A 96 -7.49 -7.60 -5.11
N ASP A 97 -8.58 -6.99 -4.66
CA ASP A 97 -9.53 -7.62 -3.78
C ASP A 97 -10.67 -8.20 -4.63
N ILE A 98 -10.89 -9.49 -4.47
CA ILE A 98 -11.83 -10.28 -5.26
C ILE A 98 -12.98 -10.69 -4.35
N TRP A 99 -14.20 -10.32 -4.75
CA TRP A 99 -15.44 -10.79 -4.15
C TRP A 99 -16.09 -11.80 -5.09
N VAL A 100 -16.41 -12.96 -4.56
CA VAL A 100 -17.18 -13.98 -5.27
C VAL A 100 -18.58 -14.02 -4.67
N ASP A 101 -19.58 -13.83 -5.53
CA ASP A 101 -21.02 -13.92 -5.20
C ASP A 101 -21.74 -15.03 -5.96
#